data_AF-A0A4U0V582-F1
#
_entry.id   AF-A0A4U0V582-F1
#
_cell.length_a   1.000
_cell.length_b   1.000
_cell.length_c   1.000
_cell.angle_alpha   90.00
_cell.angle_beta   90.00
_cell.angle_gamma   90.00
#
_symmetry.space_group_name_H-M   'P 1'
#
loop_
_entity.id
_entity.type
_entity.pdbx_description
1 polymer ?
#
loop_
_entity_poly.entity_id
_entity_poly.type
_entity_poly.pdbx_seq_one_letter_code
_entity_poly.pdbx_strand_id
1 'polypeptide(L)'
;MAPGPLLSLPEELIAAIASEVKVDDLLNFALTCQRVHNLVKSRLLLNAVYIAEYSLQHDRLPLTTSKLLRLVLGGSDQAWHIRAFEHWGLRPEWKKWKTYPFDHYNDDQNWPDAFEDRTTLNQSFFTDHEYESFERVMRERLHLSDDETAEWMDKTREGSDEPLKGMLMALAPRLDRVNFIASVLGTAIDCDAQFHNTHPLTFLCRAIMRIATTPTALWPPGFLSLRKISVCTTSTLRHGHDAYYANPGEVAPLFRLPNIKILNLSLVGFQDSDEHEVELEPHSSSVEELAFYCCQLTSAKQCKLIRACKRLRRLVCVASQISGHLEDITRLLADEFADSLEDCIMRLSSTETLPFHDLVAKFSKLRQLAHITMEDLPLVDPTDPDSELRPLAEYLPTSIESIHFTDSPASHDSTAAQAFAFVRAISDLAGDKRCPALREVCVWRVVLRNRQDVYEGLQKMLRAIEAKGVRLHVLSAERGKEDERAWLDRASHEAMHRGYENGRLTAVESDPRPWQERDR
;
A
#
# COMPACT_ATOMS: atom_id res chain seq x y z
N MET A 1 24.80 11.74 -48.74
CA MET A 1 25.16 11.49 -47.32
C MET A 1 25.63 10.05 -47.22
N ALA A 2 26.83 9.80 -46.70
CA ALA A 2 27.29 8.44 -46.47
C ALA A 2 26.36 7.77 -45.45
N PRO A 3 25.94 6.51 -45.65
CA PRO A 3 25.18 5.78 -44.64
C PRO A 3 25.99 5.75 -43.33
N GLY A 4 25.32 5.98 -42.19
CA GLY A 4 25.98 5.89 -40.89
C GLY A 4 26.66 4.53 -40.69
N PRO A 5 27.72 4.44 -39.86
CA PRO A 5 28.58 3.26 -39.76
C PRO A 5 27.85 1.96 -39.39
N LEU A 6 26.68 2.05 -38.74
CA LEU A 6 25.82 0.89 -38.45
C LEU A 6 25.10 0.36 -39.71
N LEU A 7 24.71 1.25 -40.63
CA LEU A 7 24.01 0.90 -41.87
C LEU A 7 24.93 0.30 -42.93
N SER A 8 26.24 0.51 -42.81
CA SER A 8 27.26 -0.17 -43.62
C SER A 8 27.56 -1.60 -43.17
N LEU A 9 27.00 -2.06 -42.05
CA LEU A 9 27.22 -3.43 -41.58
C LEU A 9 26.36 -4.45 -42.36
N PRO A 10 26.87 -5.69 -42.54
CA PRO A 10 26.07 -6.82 -43.02
C PRO A 10 24.86 -7.09 -42.12
N GLU A 11 23.81 -7.66 -42.70
CA GLU A 11 22.55 -7.88 -41.96
C GLU A 11 22.72 -8.88 -40.82
N GLU A 12 23.54 -9.90 -41.05
CA GLU A 12 23.89 -10.95 -40.11
C GLU A 12 24.59 -10.37 -38.89
N LEU A 13 25.46 -9.38 -39.09
CA LEU A 13 26.16 -8.72 -37.99
C LEU A 13 25.22 -7.82 -37.18
N ILE A 14 24.29 -7.12 -37.84
CA ILE A 14 23.28 -6.31 -37.12
C ILE A 14 22.33 -7.23 -36.34
N ALA A 15 21.96 -8.40 -36.90
CA ALA A 15 21.17 -9.41 -36.21
C ALA A 15 21.91 -10.00 -35.00
N ALA A 16 23.21 -10.27 -35.11
CA ALA A 16 24.04 -10.73 -33.99
C ALA A 16 24.19 -9.64 -32.92
N ILE A 17 24.32 -8.37 -33.28
CA ILE A 17 24.30 -7.27 -32.30
C ILE A 17 22.93 -7.24 -31.62
N ALA A 18 21.84 -7.34 -32.39
CA ALA A 18 20.48 -7.29 -31.88
C ALA A 18 20.15 -8.40 -30.86
N SER A 19 20.75 -9.59 -30.98
CA SER A 19 20.56 -10.67 -30.00
C SER A 19 21.24 -10.36 -28.66
N GLU A 20 22.33 -9.59 -28.68
CA GLU A 20 23.10 -9.22 -27.49
C GLU A 20 22.61 -7.91 -26.84
N VAL A 21 21.78 -7.13 -27.52
CA VAL A 21 21.19 -5.90 -26.96
C VAL A 21 20.35 -6.28 -25.73
N LYS A 22 20.57 -5.59 -24.61
CA LYS A 22 19.77 -5.80 -23.41
C LYS A 22 18.33 -5.29 -23.61
N VAL A 23 17.39 -5.84 -22.84
CA VAL A 23 15.96 -5.52 -23.00
C VAL A 23 15.65 -4.04 -22.72
N ASP A 24 16.36 -3.40 -21.80
CA ASP A 24 16.26 -1.96 -21.53
C ASP A 24 16.57 -1.10 -22.76
N ASP A 25 17.59 -1.48 -23.51
CA ASP A 25 18.07 -0.75 -24.67
C ASP A 25 17.38 -1.15 -25.98
N LEU A 26 16.60 -2.24 -25.99
CA LEU A 26 16.01 -2.82 -27.20
C LEU A 26 15.13 -1.83 -27.97
N LEU A 27 14.32 -1.03 -27.28
CA LEU A 27 13.47 -0.01 -27.93
C LEU A 27 14.32 1.11 -28.54
N ASN A 28 15.29 1.63 -27.78
CA ASN A 28 16.18 2.68 -28.27
C ASN A 28 16.97 2.20 -29.49
N PHE A 29 17.45 0.95 -29.45
CA PHE A 29 18.11 0.31 -30.57
C PHE A 29 17.18 0.20 -31.79
N ALA A 30 15.94 -0.26 -31.60
CA ALA A 30 14.93 -0.33 -32.66
C ALA A 30 14.67 1.04 -33.32
N LEU A 31 14.65 2.11 -32.52
CA LEU A 31 14.37 3.47 -32.97
C LEU A 31 15.53 4.13 -33.75
N THR A 32 16.73 3.51 -33.78
CA THR A 32 17.88 4.08 -34.50
C THR A 32 17.64 4.19 -36.01
N CYS A 33 17.01 3.18 -36.64
CA CYS A 33 16.62 3.21 -38.05
C CYS A 33 15.64 2.09 -38.40
N GLN A 34 14.96 2.21 -39.55
CA GLN A 34 13.98 1.23 -40.02
C GLN A 34 14.55 -0.19 -40.18
N ARG A 35 15.82 -0.31 -40.61
CA ARG A 35 16.47 -1.62 -40.80
C ARG A 35 16.61 -2.36 -39.47
N VAL A 36 17.10 -1.67 -38.44
CA VAL A 36 17.24 -2.23 -37.09
C VAL A 36 15.87 -2.56 -36.50
N HIS A 37 14.90 -1.66 -36.62
CA HIS A 37 13.52 -1.93 -36.20
C HIS A 37 12.98 -3.25 -36.77
N ASN A 38 13.15 -3.47 -38.08
CA ASN A 38 12.66 -4.68 -38.73
C ASN A 38 13.34 -5.95 -38.19
N LEU A 39 14.65 -5.89 -37.90
CA LEU A 39 15.41 -7.01 -37.35
C LEU A 39 15.00 -7.38 -35.92
N VAL A 40 14.66 -6.38 -35.10
CA VAL A 40 14.29 -6.61 -33.69
C VAL A 40 12.79 -6.70 -33.43
N LYS A 41 11.97 -6.54 -34.48
CA LYS A 41 10.50 -6.53 -34.37
C LYS A 41 9.96 -7.79 -33.69
N SER A 42 10.48 -8.97 -34.01
CA SER A 42 10.05 -10.22 -33.39
C SER A 42 10.33 -10.24 -31.88
N ARG A 43 11.51 -9.78 -31.47
CA ARG A 43 11.89 -9.68 -30.06
C ARG A 43 11.07 -8.60 -29.33
N LEU A 44 10.75 -7.48 -29.97
CA LEU A 44 9.83 -6.47 -29.42
C LEU A 44 8.42 -7.04 -29.19
N LEU A 45 7.89 -7.80 -30.16
CA LEU A 45 6.59 -8.46 -30.03
C LEU A 45 6.61 -9.51 -28.91
N LEU A 46 7.68 -10.29 -28.81
CA LEU A 46 7.86 -11.26 -27.73
C LEU A 46 7.94 -10.57 -26.36
N ASN A 47 8.63 -9.43 -26.26
CA ASN A 47 8.66 -8.63 -25.03
C ASN A 47 7.28 -8.10 -24.65
N ALA A 48 6.41 -7.76 -25.61
CA ALA A 48 5.02 -7.40 -25.32
C ALA A 48 4.23 -8.57 -24.70
N VAL A 49 4.47 -9.81 -25.16
CA VAL A 49 3.91 -11.02 -24.54
C VAL A 49 4.44 -11.19 -23.12
N TYR A 50 5.75 -11.02 -22.90
CA TYR A 50 6.34 -11.12 -21.57
C TYR A 50 5.84 -10.05 -20.60
N ILE A 51 5.54 -8.83 -21.07
CA ILE A 51 4.90 -7.82 -20.23
C ILE A 51 3.53 -8.32 -19.77
N ALA A 52 2.72 -8.85 -20.68
CA ALA A 52 1.39 -9.35 -20.33
C ALA A 52 1.45 -10.53 -19.34
N GLU A 53 2.44 -11.42 -19.49
CA GLU A 53 2.57 -12.64 -18.68
C GLU A 53 3.26 -12.38 -17.33
N TYR A 54 4.34 -11.60 -17.29
CA TYR A 54 5.23 -11.50 -16.13
C TYR A 54 5.10 -10.19 -15.34
N SER A 55 4.35 -9.19 -15.80
CA SER A 55 4.26 -7.89 -15.12
C SER A 55 3.79 -8.01 -13.67
N LEU A 56 2.72 -8.77 -13.42
CA LEU A 56 2.24 -9.07 -12.09
C LEU A 56 2.39 -10.56 -11.84
N GLN A 57 3.06 -10.93 -10.75
CA GLN A 57 3.28 -12.31 -10.35
C GLN A 57 2.86 -12.53 -8.90
N HIS A 58 2.47 -13.75 -8.57
CA HIS A 58 2.15 -14.14 -7.21
C HIS A 58 2.61 -15.57 -6.91
N ASP A 59 3.04 -15.84 -5.69
CA ASP A 59 3.57 -17.15 -5.28
C ASP A 59 2.53 -18.08 -4.65
N ARG A 60 1.26 -17.88 -5.00
CA ARG A 60 0.16 -18.74 -4.57
C ARG A 60 0.43 -20.21 -4.89
N LEU A 61 0.93 -20.48 -6.09
CA LEU A 61 1.41 -21.80 -6.52
C LEU A 61 2.82 -22.06 -5.97
N PRO A 62 3.12 -23.28 -5.49
CA PRO A 62 4.35 -23.59 -4.77
C PRO A 62 5.62 -23.41 -5.60
N LEU A 63 5.54 -23.49 -6.92
CA LEU A 63 6.72 -23.43 -7.80
C LEU A 63 6.93 -22.05 -8.46
N THR A 64 6.06 -21.07 -8.23
CA THR A 64 6.19 -19.78 -8.91
C THR A 64 7.48 -19.06 -8.52
N THR A 65 7.76 -18.92 -7.22
CA THR A 65 8.99 -18.25 -6.75
C THR A 65 10.25 -18.90 -7.31
N SER A 66 10.35 -20.23 -7.28
CA SER A 66 11.53 -20.94 -7.78
C SER A 66 11.70 -20.78 -9.29
N LYS A 67 10.60 -20.84 -10.07
CA LYS A 67 10.62 -20.55 -11.51
C LYS A 67 11.09 -19.12 -11.80
N LEU A 68 10.52 -18.12 -11.11
CA LEU A 68 10.88 -16.71 -11.32
C LEU A 68 12.33 -16.44 -10.91
N LEU A 69 12.79 -17.00 -9.80
CA LEU A 69 14.17 -16.84 -9.34
C LEU A 69 15.16 -17.42 -10.36
N ARG A 70 14.86 -18.56 -10.99
CA ARG A 70 15.68 -19.12 -12.08
C ARG A 70 15.78 -18.17 -13.27
N LEU A 71 14.68 -17.53 -13.67
CA LEU A 71 14.69 -16.52 -14.75
C LEU A 71 15.60 -15.34 -14.39
N VAL A 72 15.51 -14.86 -13.14
CA VAL A 72 16.31 -13.74 -12.65
C VAL A 72 17.79 -14.10 -12.56
N LEU A 73 18.13 -15.25 -12.00
CA LEU A 73 19.52 -15.74 -11.92
C LEU A 73 20.11 -16.05 -13.29
N GLY A 74 19.28 -16.50 -14.24
CA GLY A 74 19.66 -16.73 -15.64
C GLY A 74 19.77 -15.45 -16.48
N GLY A 75 19.39 -14.28 -15.95
CA GLY A 75 19.41 -13.02 -16.69
C GLY A 75 18.44 -12.99 -17.88
N SER A 76 17.31 -13.71 -17.79
CA SER A 76 16.39 -13.87 -18.91
C SER A 76 15.56 -12.60 -19.18
N ASP A 77 15.19 -12.39 -20.45
CA ASP A 77 14.35 -11.26 -20.87
C ASP A 77 12.99 -11.23 -20.11
N GLN A 78 12.45 -12.39 -19.72
CA GLN A 78 11.22 -12.49 -18.92
C GLN A 78 11.36 -11.82 -17.55
N ALA A 79 12.49 -12.02 -16.87
CA ALA A 79 12.74 -11.46 -15.54
C ALA A 79 12.73 -9.92 -15.53
N TRP A 80 13.10 -9.29 -16.65
CA TRP A 80 13.05 -7.84 -16.83
C TRP A 80 11.63 -7.25 -16.71
N HIS A 81 10.61 -8.07 -16.98
CA HIS A 81 9.22 -7.62 -17.01
C HIS A 81 8.50 -7.74 -15.68
N ILE A 82 9.10 -8.37 -14.66
CA ILE A 82 8.50 -8.47 -13.32
C ILE A 82 8.39 -7.08 -12.69
N ARG A 83 7.16 -6.57 -12.52
CA ARG A 83 6.86 -5.25 -11.92
C ARG A 83 6.33 -5.34 -10.52
N ALA A 84 5.46 -6.32 -10.29
CA ALA A 84 4.73 -6.47 -9.07
C ALA A 84 4.79 -7.93 -8.64
N PHE A 85 5.09 -8.14 -7.37
CA PHE A 85 5.10 -9.47 -6.78
C PHE A 85 4.21 -9.51 -5.54
N GLU A 86 3.27 -10.44 -5.51
CA GLU A 86 2.43 -10.70 -4.35
C GLU A 86 2.92 -11.94 -3.62
N HIS A 87 3.27 -11.74 -2.36
CA HIS A 87 3.78 -12.74 -1.45
C HIS A 87 2.64 -13.25 -0.57
N TRP A 88 2.20 -14.49 -0.77
CA TRP A 88 1.02 -15.11 -0.18
C TRP A 88 1.27 -15.88 1.13
N GLY A 89 2.43 -15.76 1.73
CA GLY A 89 2.76 -16.40 3.01
C GLY A 89 4.06 -17.18 2.90
N LEU A 90 4.40 -17.98 3.90
CA LEU A 90 5.63 -18.79 3.89
C LEU A 90 5.35 -20.28 3.73
N ARG A 91 6.27 -20.98 3.06
CA ARG A 91 6.39 -22.43 3.09
C ARG A 91 7.67 -22.73 3.86
N PRO A 92 7.61 -22.94 5.19
CA PRO A 92 8.81 -23.05 6.01
C PRO A 92 9.59 -24.36 5.78
N GLU A 93 8.94 -25.37 5.22
CA GLU A 93 9.53 -26.68 4.96
C GLU A 93 8.87 -27.33 3.73
N TRP A 94 9.53 -28.34 3.15
CA TRP A 94 9.04 -29.06 1.96
C TRP A 94 7.61 -29.59 2.08
N LYS A 95 7.19 -30.05 3.27
CA LYS A 95 5.83 -30.56 3.55
C LYS A 95 4.74 -29.50 3.44
N LYS A 96 5.10 -28.22 3.30
CA LYS A 96 4.17 -27.11 3.11
C LYS A 96 4.15 -26.59 1.66
N TRP A 97 4.85 -27.25 0.73
CA TRP A 97 4.88 -26.89 -0.69
C TRP A 97 3.60 -27.27 -1.42
N LYS A 98 2.49 -26.63 -1.05
CA LYS A 98 1.21 -26.71 -1.74
C LYS A 98 0.71 -25.33 -2.10
N THR A 99 -0.36 -25.30 -2.89
CA THR A 99 -1.05 -24.07 -3.26
C THR A 99 -1.71 -23.47 -2.03
N TYR A 100 -1.62 -22.15 -1.86
CA TYR A 100 -2.39 -21.45 -0.83
C TYR A 100 -3.89 -21.54 -1.17
N PRO A 101 -4.71 -22.17 -0.30
CA PRO A 101 -6.13 -22.39 -0.57
C PRO A 101 -6.97 -21.12 -0.36
N PHE A 102 -8.15 -21.08 -0.99
CA PHE A 102 -9.22 -20.11 -0.74
C PHE A 102 -10.43 -20.78 -0.12
N ASP A 103 -10.78 -20.43 1.13
CA ASP A 103 -11.94 -21.03 1.80
C ASP A 103 -13.29 -20.62 1.17
N HIS A 104 -13.33 -19.59 0.32
CA HIS A 104 -14.55 -19.09 -0.32
C HIS A 104 -14.61 -19.24 -1.85
N TYR A 105 -13.48 -19.54 -2.52
CA TYR A 105 -13.39 -19.59 -3.99
C TYR A 105 -12.72 -20.84 -4.57
N ASN A 106 -12.28 -21.79 -3.74
CA ASN A 106 -11.75 -23.06 -4.26
C ASN A 106 -12.77 -23.86 -5.11
N ASP A 107 -14.07 -23.51 -5.01
CA ASP A 107 -15.15 -24.08 -5.81
C ASP A 107 -15.51 -23.25 -7.07
N ASP A 108 -14.85 -22.11 -7.32
CA ASP A 108 -15.04 -21.34 -8.55
C ASP A 108 -14.36 -22.06 -9.73
N GLN A 109 -15.17 -22.71 -10.57
CA GLN A 109 -14.71 -23.40 -11.78
C GLN A 109 -14.00 -22.49 -12.79
N ASN A 110 -14.15 -21.17 -12.67
CA ASN A 110 -13.51 -20.19 -13.54
C ASN A 110 -12.18 -19.65 -12.97
N TRP A 111 -11.72 -20.17 -11.82
CA TRP A 111 -10.44 -19.75 -11.26
C TRP A 111 -9.27 -20.24 -12.15
N PRO A 112 -8.33 -19.35 -12.54
CA PRO A 112 -7.38 -19.68 -13.59
C PRO A 112 -6.29 -20.67 -13.17
N ASP A 113 -5.91 -20.76 -11.88
CA ASP A 113 -4.89 -21.72 -11.46
C ASP A 113 -5.42 -22.89 -10.63
N ALA A 114 -5.18 -24.09 -11.18
CA ALA A 114 -5.45 -25.37 -10.53
C ALA A 114 -4.62 -25.55 -9.25
N PHE A 115 -5.20 -26.22 -8.26
CA PHE A 115 -4.49 -26.60 -7.04
C PHE A 115 -3.31 -27.53 -7.35
N GLU A 116 -2.11 -27.12 -6.94
CA GLU A 116 -0.89 -27.93 -6.97
C GLU A 116 -0.46 -28.36 -5.55
N ASP A 117 -0.19 -29.65 -5.38
CA ASP A 117 0.44 -30.25 -4.20
C ASP A 117 1.84 -30.77 -4.58
N ARG A 118 2.86 -30.22 -3.92
CA ARG A 118 4.28 -30.56 -4.09
C ARG A 118 4.93 -30.91 -2.74
N THR A 119 4.15 -31.40 -1.79
CA THR A 119 4.63 -31.79 -0.44
C THR A 119 5.60 -32.97 -0.44
N THR A 120 5.72 -33.68 -1.56
CA THR A 120 6.68 -34.78 -1.78
C THR A 120 8.07 -34.31 -2.24
N LEU A 121 8.24 -33.00 -2.50
CA LEU A 121 9.57 -32.43 -2.79
C LEU A 121 10.51 -32.57 -1.59
N ASN A 122 11.79 -32.44 -1.87
CA ASN A 122 12.86 -32.49 -0.88
C ASN A 122 14.08 -31.71 -1.39
N GLN A 123 15.16 -31.71 -0.62
CA GLN A 123 16.39 -30.96 -0.93
C GLN A 123 16.96 -31.19 -2.34
N SER A 124 16.70 -32.33 -2.98
CA SER A 124 17.16 -32.64 -4.35
C SER A 124 16.37 -31.93 -5.46
N PHE A 125 15.32 -31.18 -5.13
CA PHE A 125 14.57 -30.36 -6.09
C PHE A 125 15.45 -29.27 -6.72
N PHE A 126 16.38 -28.70 -5.95
CA PHE A 126 17.40 -27.79 -6.45
C PHE A 126 18.68 -28.55 -6.73
N THR A 127 19.34 -28.17 -7.82
CA THR A 127 20.67 -28.68 -8.17
C THR A 127 21.75 -28.05 -7.29
N ASP A 128 22.90 -28.72 -7.16
CA ASP A 128 24.06 -28.17 -6.42
C ASP A 128 24.47 -26.78 -6.95
N HIS A 129 24.45 -26.60 -8.27
CA HIS A 129 24.73 -25.31 -8.92
C HIS A 129 23.71 -24.21 -8.56
N GLU A 130 22.44 -24.56 -8.35
CA GLU A 130 21.45 -23.60 -7.86
C GLU A 130 21.74 -23.20 -6.41
N TYR A 131 22.06 -24.15 -5.53
CA TYR A 131 22.46 -23.84 -4.15
C TYR A 131 23.72 -22.97 -4.10
N GLU A 132 24.74 -23.28 -4.90
CA GLU A 132 25.94 -22.43 -5.04
C GLU A 132 25.57 -21.01 -5.51
N SER A 133 24.62 -20.90 -6.44
CA SER A 133 24.14 -19.59 -6.90
C SER A 133 23.39 -18.83 -5.80
N PHE A 134 22.58 -19.50 -4.98
CA PHE A 134 21.89 -18.90 -3.84
C PHE A 134 22.88 -18.38 -2.80
N GLU A 135 23.84 -19.23 -2.40
CA GLU A 135 24.89 -18.87 -1.45
C GLU A 135 25.70 -17.66 -1.93
N ARG A 136 26.08 -17.67 -3.21
CA ARG A 136 26.78 -16.55 -3.85
C ARG A 136 25.96 -15.26 -3.80
N VAL A 137 24.65 -15.31 -4.08
CA VAL A 137 23.78 -14.12 -3.98
C VAL A 137 23.74 -13.60 -2.55
N MET A 138 23.55 -14.47 -1.56
CA MET A 138 23.49 -14.09 -0.15
C MET A 138 24.78 -13.39 0.31
N ARG A 139 25.96 -13.92 -0.05
CA ARG A 139 27.24 -13.32 0.33
C ARG A 139 27.60 -12.09 -0.48
N GLU A 140 27.58 -12.20 -1.80
CA GLU A 140 28.16 -11.18 -2.69
C GLU A 140 27.20 -10.04 -3.01
N ARG A 141 25.89 -10.30 -3.03
CA ARG A 141 24.88 -9.30 -3.41
C ARG A 141 24.09 -8.77 -2.21
N LEU A 142 23.81 -9.63 -1.23
CA LEU A 142 23.07 -9.25 -0.03
C LEU A 142 23.98 -8.96 1.18
N HIS A 143 25.28 -9.22 1.05
CA HIS A 143 26.29 -8.95 2.08
C HIS A 143 25.95 -9.58 3.44
N LEU A 144 25.31 -10.76 3.41
CA LEU A 144 25.10 -11.56 4.63
C LEU A 144 26.44 -12.12 5.12
N SER A 145 26.61 -12.27 6.43
CA SER A 145 27.79 -12.94 6.99
C SER A 145 27.82 -14.43 6.62
N ASP A 146 28.95 -15.09 6.84
CA ASP A 146 29.07 -16.53 6.60
C ASP A 146 28.08 -17.33 7.47
N ASP A 147 27.93 -16.96 8.75
CA ASP A 147 26.98 -17.58 9.67
C ASP A 147 25.52 -17.39 9.23
N GLU A 148 25.16 -16.17 8.82
CA GLU A 148 23.81 -15.87 8.32
C GLU A 148 23.53 -16.60 7.01
N THR A 149 24.52 -16.65 6.13
CA THR A 149 24.41 -17.38 4.87
C THR A 149 24.22 -18.86 5.15
N ALA A 150 25.00 -19.45 6.06
CA ALA A 150 24.86 -20.86 6.44
C ALA A 150 23.45 -21.14 6.99
N GLU A 151 22.96 -20.30 7.92
CA GLU A 151 21.62 -20.41 8.50
C GLU A 151 20.52 -20.41 7.42
N TRP A 152 20.56 -19.44 6.50
CA TRP A 152 19.54 -19.32 5.46
C TRP A 152 19.65 -20.40 4.38
N MET A 153 20.86 -20.87 4.10
CA MET A 153 21.07 -22.01 3.21
C MET A 153 20.55 -23.31 3.82
N ASP A 154 20.72 -23.53 5.12
CA ASP A 154 20.16 -24.68 5.83
C ASP A 154 18.64 -24.65 5.80
N LYS A 155 18.01 -23.50 6.11
CA LYS A 155 16.57 -23.31 5.95
C LYS A 155 16.10 -23.56 4.51
N THR A 156 16.88 -23.12 3.51
CA THR A 156 16.54 -23.37 2.09
C THR A 156 16.56 -24.87 1.76
N ARG A 157 17.53 -25.63 2.30
CA ARG A 157 17.62 -27.10 2.14
C ARG A 157 16.48 -27.83 2.85
N GLU A 158 16.02 -27.31 3.98
CA GLU A 158 14.82 -27.80 4.69
C GLU A 158 13.50 -27.48 3.96
N GLY A 159 13.57 -26.63 2.93
CA GLY A 159 12.45 -26.27 2.06
C GLY A 159 11.79 -24.96 2.43
N SER A 160 12.46 -24.08 3.17
CA SER A 160 11.97 -22.71 3.36
C SER A 160 12.01 -21.93 2.05
N ASP A 161 10.87 -21.36 1.64
CA ASP A 161 10.79 -20.50 0.46
C ASP A 161 11.07 -19.01 0.75
N GLU A 162 11.26 -18.63 2.02
CA GLU A 162 11.53 -17.25 2.43
C GLU A 162 12.81 -16.67 1.80
N PRO A 163 13.97 -17.36 1.83
CA PRO A 163 15.20 -16.83 1.23
C PRO A 163 15.07 -16.69 -0.29
N LEU A 164 14.33 -17.60 -0.93
CA LEU A 164 14.10 -17.57 -2.38
C LEU A 164 13.30 -16.33 -2.78
N LYS A 165 12.27 -15.97 -1.99
CA LYS A 165 11.47 -14.76 -2.23
C LYS A 165 12.28 -13.50 -1.99
N GLY A 166 13.05 -13.45 -0.92
CA GLY A 166 13.91 -12.30 -0.65
C GLY A 166 14.96 -12.08 -1.74
N MET A 167 15.60 -13.15 -2.23
CA MET A 167 16.52 -13.07 -3.38
C MET A 167 15.81 -12.63 -4.67
N LEU A 168 14.61 -13.16 -4.94
CA LEU A 168 13.80 -12.73 -6.08
C LEU A 168 13.50 -11.22 -6.01
N MET A 169 13.06 -10.73 -4.85
CA MET A 169 12.76 -9.31 -4.63
C MET A 169 14.00 -8.42 -4.76
N ALA A 170 15.16 -8.89 -4.31
CA ALA A 170 16.40 -8.16 -4.41
C ALA A 170 16.91 -8.08 -5.85
N LEU A 171 16.76 -9.13 -6.64
CA LEU A 171 17.42 -9.26 -7.94
C LEU A 171 16.53 -8.91 -9.14
N ALA A 172 15.19 -8.93 -9.01
CA ALA A 172 14.28 -8.60 -10.11
C ALA A 172 14.41 -7.11 -10.53
N PRO A 173 14.97 -6.79 -11.70
CA PRO A 173 15.57 -5.48 -11.97
C PRO A 173 14.58 -4.32 -12.13
N ARG A 174 13.29 -4.63 -12.23
CA ARG A 174 12.21 -3.68 -12.45
C ARG A 174 11.03 -3.87 -11.51
N LEU A 175 11.25 -4.59 -10.42
CA LEU A 175 10.27 -4.79 -9.37
C LEU A 175 9.97 -3.43 -8.72
N ASP A 176 8.78 -2.91 -8.98
CA ASP A 176 8.28 -1.62 -8.52
C ASP A 176 7.43 -1.76 -7.25
N ARG A 177 6.70 -2.88 -7.13
CA ARG A 177 5.73 -3.14 -6.07
C ARG A 177 5.88 -4.52 -5.46
N VAL A 178 5.82 -4.62 -4.14
CA VAL A 178 5.64 -5.89 -3.42
C VAL A 178 4.45 -5.78 -2.47
N ASN A 179 3.55 -6.76 -2.50
CA ASN A 179 2.46 -6.88 -1.55
C ASN A 179 2.64 -8.16 -0.74
N PHE A 180 2.79 -8.05 0.58
CA PHE A 180 2.73 -9.18 1.49
C PHE A 180 1.29 -9.42 1.87
N ILE A 181 0.69 -10.42 1.24
CA ILE A 181 -0.70 -10.79 1.48
C ILE A 181 -0.80 -11.55 2.81
N ALA A 182 -1.80 -11.15 3.58
CA ALA A 182 -2.20 -11.77 4.85
C ALA A 182 -2.57 -13.24 4.63
N SER A 183 -1.61 -14.17 4.77
CA SER A 183 -1.92 -15.60 4.66
C SER A 183 -1.04 -16.47 5.55
N VAL A 184 -1.71 -17.18 6.45
CA VAL A 184 -1.18 -18.31 7.23
C VAL A 184 -1.59 -19.61 6.52
N LEU A 185 -0.63 -20.51 6.33
CA LEU A 185 -0.84 -21.85 5.80
C LEU A 185 -1.42 -22.75 6.91
N GLY A 186 -2.73 -22.71 7.11
CA GLY A 186 -3.42 -23.60 8.04
C GLY A 186 -4.92 -23.30 8.15
N THR A 187 -5.75 -24.33 7.98
CA THR A 187 -7.07 -24.34 8.61
C THR A 187 -6.87 -24.46 10.12
N ALA A 188 -7.83 -24.01 10.94
CA ALA A 188 -7.78 -24.10 12.41
C ALA A 188 -7.45 -25.49 12.99
N ILE A 189 -7.44 -26.54 12.15
CA ILE A 189 -7.19 -27.95 12.50
C ILE A 189 -5.72 -28.36 12.25
N ASP A 190 -5.02 -27.70 11.33
CA ASP A 190 -3.59 -27.91 11.00
C ASP A 190 -2.68 -26.82 11.61
N CYS A 191 -3.23 -25.99 12.50
CA CYS A 191 -2.49 -25.02 13.31
C CYS A 191 -1.63 -25.75 14.34
N ASP A 192 -0.59 -26.45 13.88
CA ASP A 192 0.58 -26.65 14.72
C ASP A 192 1.03 -25.26 15.14
N ALA A 193 0.87 -24.96 16.42
CA ALA A 193 1.19 -23.67 17.06
C ALA A 193 2.65 -23.22 16.87
N GLN A 194 3.48 -24.01 16.17
CA GLN A 194 4.91 -23.80 15.96
C GLN A 194 5.24 -22.69 14.96
N PHE A 195 4.34 -22.33 14.03
CA PHE A 195 4.67 -21.41 12.93
C PHE A 195 4.02 -20.02 13.01
N HIS A 196 3.32 -19.71 14.09
CA HIS A 196 2.87 -18.33 14.37
C HIS A 196 4.04 -17.34 14.51
N ASN A 197 5.26 -17.86 14.73
CA ASN A 197 6.49 -17.09 14.89
C ASN A 197 7.30 -16.95 13.59
N THR A 198 6.85 -17.52 12.46
CA THR A 198 7.59 -17.41 11.19
C THR A 198 7.08 -16.21 10.41
N HIS A 199 7.84 -15.11 10.43
CA HIS A 199 7.45 -13.84 9.80
C HIS A 199 8.05 -13.74 8.38
N PRO A 200 7.24 -13.43 7.33
CA PRO A 200 7.72 -13.38 5.93
C PRO A 200 8.69 -12.25 5.59
N LEU A 201 8.99 -11.39 6.56
CA LEU A 201 9.88 -10.26 6.40
C LEU A 201 11.29 -10.53 6.94
N THR A 202 11.52 -11.61 7.68
CA THR A 202 12.77 -11.79 8.45
C THR A 202 14.00 -11.79 7.55
N PHE A 203 14.04 -12.63 6.50
CA PHE A 203 15.15 -12.68 5.54
C PHE A 203 15.31 -11.34 4.81
N LEU A 204 14.22 -10.80 4.28
CA LEU A 204 14.23 -9.59 3.46
C LEU A 204 14.78 -8.41 4.25
N CYS A 205 14.22 -8.17 5.43
CA CYS A 205 14.60 -7.06 6.29
C CYS A 205 16.03 -7.21 6.84
N ARG A 206 16.47 -8.46 7.09
CA ARG A 206 17.87 -8.73 7.43
C ARG A 206 18.81 -8.35 6.30
N ALA A 207 18.50 -8.75 5.06
CA ALA A 207 19.30 -8.38 3.88
C ALA A 207 19.35 -6.86 3.66
N ILE A 208 18.21 -6.17 3.79
CA ILE A 208 18.14 -4.71 3.68
C ILE A 208 19.02 -4.04 4.75
N MET A 209 18.95 -4.50 6.00
CA MET A 209 19.80 -3.97 7.08
C MET A 209 21.28 -4.17 6.79
N ARG A 210 21.68 -5.36 6.33
CA ARG A 210 23.08 -5.68 6.00
C ARG A 210 23.62 -4.78 4.88
N ILE A 211 22.87 -4.62 3.80
CA ILE A 211 23.25 -3.71 2.71
C ILE A 211 23.33 -2.27 3.20
N ALA A 212 22.31 -1.79 3.92
CA ALA A 212 22.24 -0.40 4.39
C ALA A 212 23.35 -0.02 5.37
N THR A 213 23.90 -1.00 6.10
CA THR A 213 24.98 -0.80 7.09
C THR A 213 26.37 -1.07 6.54
N THR A 214 26.47 -1.57 5.30
CA THR A 214 27.76 -1.88 4.64
C THR A 214 28.13 -0.72 3.70
N PRO A 215 29.13 0.12 4.01
CA PRO A 215 29.38 1.36 3.27
C PRO A 215 29.71 1.19 1.78
N THR A 216 30.26 0.03 1.40
CA THR A 216 30.66 -0.28 0.01
C THR A 216 29.64 -1.15 -0.72
N ALA A 217 28.54 -1.54 -0.06
CA ALA A 217 27.55 -2.40 -0.66
C ALA A 217 26.79 -1.65 -1.76
N LEU A 218 26.64 -2.32 -2.90
CA LEU A 218 25.77 -1.84 -3.96
C LEU A 218 24.37 -2.43 -3.75
N TRP A 219 23.36 -1.57 -3.77
CA TRP A 219 21.99 -2.04 -3.73
C TRP A 219 21.68 -2.94 -4.93
N PRO A 220 21.14 -4.15 -4.70
CA PRO A 220 20.63 -5.00 -5.76
C PRO A 220 19.58 -4.28 -6.62
N PRO A 221 19.49 -4.61 -7.93
CA PRO A 221 18.68 -3.85 -8.86
C PRO A 221 17.18 -3.86 -8.50
N GLY A 222 16.66 -4.94 -7.90
CA GLY A 222 15.28 -5.00 -7.42
C GLY A 222 15.02 -4.09 -6.22
N PHE A 223 15.95 -4.00 -5.27
CA PHE A 223 15.85 -3.02 -4.18
C PHE A 223 16.00 -1.57 -4.67
N LEU A 224 16.80 -1.35 -5.72
CA LEU A 224 16.89 -0.04 -6.38
C LEU A 224 15.61 0.34 -7.12
N SER A 225 14.88 -0.61 -7.72
CA SER A 225 13.66 -0.36 -8.46
C SER A 225 12.41 -0.30 -7.59
N LEU A 226 12.44 -0.89 -6.39
CA LEU A 226 11.27 -0.97 -5.51
C LEU A 226 10.83 0.44 -5.08
N ARG A 227 9.55 0.74 -5.29
CA ARG A 227 8.90 2.02 -4.94
C ARG A 227 7.76 1.84 -3.95
N LYS A 228 7.14 0.65 -3.90
CA LYS A 228 5.92 0.42 -3.14
C LYS A 228 5.99 -0.91 -2.40
N ILE A 229 5.76 -0.88 -1.10
CA ILE A 229 5.59 -2.11 -0.31
C ILE A 229 4.31 -2.00 0.51
N SER A 230 3.51 -3.06 0.47
CA SER A 230 2.36 -3.21 1.36
C SER A 230 2.56 -4.43 2.24
N VAL A 231 2.44 -4.27 3.55
CA VAL A 231 2.68 -5.29 4.57
C VAL A 231 1.33 -5.73 5.17
N CYS A 232 1.16 -7.03 5.38
CA CYS A 232 -0.07 -7.66 5.90
C CYS A 232 -1.35 -7.22 5.17
N THR A 233 -1.25 -7.04 3.86
CA THR A 233 -2.36 -6.50 3.07
C THR A 233 -3.42 -7.57 2.84
N THR A 234 -4.69 -7.22 2.98
CA THR A 234 -5.78 -8.14 2.66
C THR A 234 -6.03 -8.15 1.14
N SER A 235 -6.75 -9.14 0.63
CA SER A 235 -7.18 -9.16 -0.77
C SER A 235 -8.68 -9.40 -0.83
N THR A 236 -9.29 -9.22 -2.00
CA THR A 236 -10.67 -9.69 -2.24
C THR A 236 -10.82 -11.19 -1.98
N LEU A 237 -9.70 -11.91 -1.98
CA LEU A 237 -9.65 -13.36 -1.85
C LEU A 237 -9.33 -13.82 -0.42
N ARG A 238 -8.99 -12.90 0.51
CA ARG A 238 -8.68 -13.26 1.89
C ARG A 238 -8.93 -12.14 2.89
N HIS A 239 -9.64 -12.49 3.97
CA HIS A 239 -9.96 -11.56 5.05
C HIS A 239 -8.72 -11.19 5.86
N GLY A 240 -8.68 -9.96 6.40
CA GLY A 240 -7.55 -9.49 7.21
C GLY A 240 -7.37 -10.17 8.55
N HIS A 241 -8.34 -10.97 9.02
CA HIS A 241 -8.22 -11.67 10.30
C HIS A 241 -7.36 -12.93 10.21
N ASP A 242 -7.06 -13.41 8.99
CA ASP A 242 -6.24 -14.58 8.73
C ASP A 242 -4.77 -14.20 8.42
N ALA A 243 -4.38 -12.98 8.81
CA ALA A 243 -3.06 -12.40 8.56
C ALA A 243 -2.00 -12.91 9.53
N TYR A 244 -0.74 -12.86 9.08
CA TYR A 244 0.38 -12.75 10.02
C TYR A 244 0.41 -11.33 10.56
N TYR A 245 0.90 -11.16 11.78
CA TYR A 245 1.11 -9.85 12.39
C TYR A 245 2.60 -9.53 12.34
N ALA A 246 2.94 -8.36 11.80
CA ALA A 246 4.32 -7.89 11.76
C ALA A 246 4.60 -7.05 12.99
N ASN A 247 5.79 -7.19 13.57
CA ASN A 247 6.22 -6.29 14.63
C ASN A 247 6.86 -5.01 14.05
N PRO A 248 6.86 -3.89 14.80
CA PRO A 248 7.33 -2.60 14.30
C PRO A 248 8.82 -2.63 13.93
N GLY A 249 9.63 -3.36 14.70
CA GLY A 249 11.04 -3.57 14.42
C GLY A 249 11.30 -4.37 13.14
N GLU A 250 10.37 -5.24 12.74
CA GLU A 250 10.51 -6.05 11.52
C GLU A 250 10.22 -5.24 10.26
N VAL A 251 9.32 -4.26 10.32
CA VAL A 251 9.02 -3.39 9.17
C VAL A 251 9.98 -2.20 9.07
N ALA A 252 10.67 -1.85 10.16
CA ALA A 252 11.58 -0.70 10.19
C ALA A 252 12.66 -0.74 9.10
N PRO A 253 13.32 -1.87 8.79
CA PRO A 253 14.31 -1.94 7.72
C PRO A 253 13.79 -1.51 6.35
N LEU A 254 12.49 -1.69 6.06
CA LEU A 254 11.90 -1.29 4.77
C LEU A 254 12.06 0.22 4.49
N PHE A 255 12.15 1.04 5.53
CA PHE A 255 12.40 2.49 5.42
C PHE A 255 13.80 2.82 4.90
N ARG A 256 14.74 1.87 4.94
CA ARG A 256 16.12 2.07 4.47
C ARG A 256 16.30 1.82 2.98
N LEU A 257 15.27 1.32 2.29
CA LEU A 257 15.31 1.12 0.85
C LEU A 257 15.56 2.46 0.14
N PRO A 258 16.45 2.50 -0.85
CA PRO A 258 17.00 3.76 -1.37
C PRO A 258 15.97 4.64 -2.05
N ASN A 259 14.95 4.03 -2.66
CA ASN A 259 13.97 4.72 -3.50
C ASN A 259 12.52 4.40 -3.12
N ILE A 260 12.26 3.81 -1.96
CA ILE A 260 10.89 3.53 -1.53
C ILE A 260 10.07 4.83 -1.46
N LYS A 261 8.84 4.81 -1.96
CA LYS A 261 7.94 5.98 -1.98
C LYS A 261 6.67 5.75 -1.19
N ILE A 262 6.15 4.53 -1.23
CA ILE A 262 4.88 4.19 -0.61
C ILE A 262 5.07 3.00 0.31
N LEU A 263 4.71 3.16 1.58
CA LEU A 263 4.60 2.07 2.54
C LEU A 263 3.18 1.98 3.08
N ASN A 264 2.53 0.84 2.84
CA ASN A 264 1.27 0.50 3.50
C ASN A 264 1.56 -0.51 4.59
N LEU A 265 1.30 -0.14 5.84
CA LEU A 265 1.46 -1.00 7.00
C LEU A 265 0.07 -1.35 7.51
N SER A 266 -0.30 -2.62 7.36
CA SER A 266 -1.54 -3.14 7.93
C SER A 266 -1.23 -4.06 9.11
N LEU A 267 -2.08 -4.10 10.14
CA LEU A 267 -2.03 -5.12 11.20
C LEU A 267 -0.68 -5.21 11.94
N VAL A 268 0.09 -4.11 11.98
CA VAL A 268 1.39 -4.08 12.66
C VAL A 268 1.18 -3.85 14.16
N GLY A 269 1.84 -4.65 15.00
CA GLY A 269 1.90 -4.48 16.47
C GLY A 269 0.87 -5.27 17.31
N PHE A 270 0.03 -6.12 16.70
CA PHE A 270 -1.03 -6.88 17.42
C PHE A 270 -0.52 -8.01 18.34
N GLN A 271 0.76 -8.36 18.27
CA GLN A 271 1.38 -9.44 19.05
C GLN A 271 2.57 -8.97 19.89
N ASP A 272 2.79 -7.66 20.02
CA ASP A 272 3.95 -7.11 20.72
C ASP A 272 3.89 -7.43 22.24
N SER A 273 4.90 -8.16 22.73
CA SER A 273 5.54 -7.83 24.00
C SER A 273 6.34 -6.54 23.82
N ASP A 274 6.45 -5.70 24.85
CA ASP A 274 7.03 -4.34 24.81
C ASP A 274 8.52 -4.23 24.38
N GLU A 275 9.13 -5.24 23.79
CA GLU A 275 10.60 -5.42 23.77
C GLU A 275 11.34 -4.95 22.51
N HIS A 276 10.66 -4.71 21.38
CA HIS A 276 11.37 -4.38 20.12
C HIS A 276 11.39 -2.87 19.85
N GLU A 277 12.56 -2.25 20.06
CA GLU A 277 12.78 -0.85 19.73
C GLU A 277 12.87 -0.64 18.20
N VAL A 278 12.20 0.42 17.71
CA VAL A 278 12.31 0.86 16.32
C VAL A 278 13.59 1.69 16.16
N GLU A 279 14.62 1.09 15.57
CA GLU A 279 15.89 1.75 15.24
C GLU A 279 15.85 2.43 13.86
N LEU A 280 15.29 3.65 13.85
CA LEU A 280 15.26 4.50 12.65
C LEU A 280 15.69 5.92 12.97
N GLU A 281 16.68 6.40 12.22
CA GLU A 281 17.10 7.78 12.27
C GLU A 281 16.02 8.70 11.66
N PRO A 282 15.74 9.85 12.28
CA PRO A 282 14.89 10.89 11.69
C PRO A 282 15.33 11.25 10.28
N HIS A 283 14.37 11.46 9.37
CA HIS A 283 14.60 11.87 7.99
C HIS A 283 15.64 11.01 7.25
N SER A 284 15.68 9.70 7.53
CA SER A 284 16.55 8.75 6.83
C SER A 284 15.90 8.13 5.59
N SER A 285 14.56 8.05 5.58
CA SER A 285 13.76 7.34 4.59
C SER A 285 13.31 8.21 3.41
N SER A 286 13.21 7.58 2.23
CA SER A 286 12.70 8.21 1.00
C SER A 286 11.17 8.11 0.83
N VAL A 287 10.47 7.46 1.77
CA VAL A 287 9.00 7.33 1.80
C VAL A 287 8.34 8.71 1.77
N GLU A 288 7.35 8.85 0.89
CA GLU A 288 6.54 10.06 0.71
C GLU A 288 5.06 9.83 1.06
N GLU A 289 4.58 8.59 0.97
CA GLU A 289 3.22 8.22 1.34
C GLU A 289 3.25 7.05 2.32
N LEU A 290 2.67 7.24 3.50
CA LEU A 290 2.69 6.26 4.59
C LEU A 290 1.26 5.98 5.05
N ALA A 291 0.91 4.70 5.15
CA ALA A 291 -0.38 4.28 5.67
C ALA A 291 -0.25 3.31 6.84
N PHE A 292 -1.08 3.53 7.84
CA PHE A 292 -1.34 2.64 8.97
C PHE A 292 -2.81 2.21 8.92
N TYR A 293 -3.05 0.93 8.70
CA TYR A 293 -4.38 0.35 8.62
C TYR A 293 -4.55 -0.75 9.66
N CYS A 294 -5.48 -0.58 10.60
CA CYS A 294 -5.68 -1.52 11.70
C CYS A 294 -4.34 -1.85 12.38
N CYS A 295 -3.54 -0.86 12.79
CA CYS A 295 -2.28 -1.10 13.51
C CYS A 295 -2.48 -0.91 15.02
N GLN A 296 -1.73 -1.66 15.82
CA GLN A 296 -1.68 -1.55 17.28
C GLN A 296 -0.28 -1.07 17.69
N LEU A 297 -0.02 0.21 17.44
CA LEU A 297 1.27 0.85 17.70
C LEU A 297 1.10 1.94 18.77
N THR A 298 2.07 2.08 19.66
CA THR A 298 2.12 3.25 20.56
C THR A 298 2.37 4.53 19.77
N SER A 299 1.92 5.68 20.28
CA SER A 299 2.20 7.01 19.72
C SER A 299 3.69 7.20 19.40
N ALA A 300 4.56 6.82 20.35
CA ALA A 300 6.01 6.95 20.20
C ALA A 300 6.54 6.13 19.01
N LYS A 301 6.07 4.89 18.83
CA LYS A 301 6.45 4.02 17.70
C LYS A 301 5.94 4.61 16.37
N GLN A 302 4.69 5.07 16.31
CA GLN A 302 4.14 5.72 15.10
C GLN A 302 4.91 7.00 14.75
N CYS A 303 5.16 7.87 15.73
CA CYS A 303 5.93 9.10 15.53
C CYS A 303 7.35 8.81 15.06
N LYS A 304 8.02 7.77 15.59
CA LYS A 304 9.34 7.34 15.09
C LYS A 304 9.28 6.93 13.60
N LEU A 305 8.29 6.14 13.19
CA LEU A 305 8.11 5.73 11.79
C LEU A 305 7.79 6.92 10.86
N ILE A 306 6.91 7.83 11.30
CA ILE A 306 6.56 9.05 10.56
C ILE A 306 7.80 9.95 10.42
N ARG A 307 8.51 10.22 11.52
CA ARG A 307 9.71 11.07 11.55
C ARG A 307 10.86 10.51 10.72
N ALA A 308 10.92 9.19 10.50
CA ALA A 308 11.91 8.61 9.60
C ALA A 308 11.79 9.14 8.16
N CYS A 309 10.62 9.61 7.73
CA CYS A 309 10.41 10.14 6.38
C CYS A 309 11.12 11.48 6.17
N LYS A 310 11.89 11.62 5.09
CA LYS A 310 12.54 12.89 4.70
C LYS A 310 11.52 13.95 4.28
N ARG A 311 10.47 13.52 3.60
CA ARG A 311 9.36 14.33 3.12
C ARG A 311 8.13 13.47 3.18
N LEU A 312 7.06 13.94 3.83
CA LEU A 312 5.79 13.23 3.85
C LEU A 312 4.76 14.06 3.09
N ARG A 313 4.19 13.48 2.03
CA ARG A 313 3.15 14.07 1.19
C ARG A 313 1.77 13.55 1.55
N ARG A 314 1.66 12.28 1.90
CA ARG A 314 0.40 11.67 2.31
C ARG A 314 0.55 10.80 3.55
N LEU A 315 -0.35 10.99 4.50
CA LEU A 315 -0.48 10.12 5.68
C LEU A 315 -1.89 9.55 5.76
N VAL A 316 -1.98 8.25 6.01
CA VAL A 316 -3.26 7.55 6.24
C VAL A 316 -3.19 6.80 7.56
N CYS A 317 -4.11 7.09 8.47
CA CYS A 317 -4.21 6.46 9.78
C CYS A 317 -5.66 6.02 10.00
N VAL A 318 -5.98 4.78 9.62
CA VAL A 318 -7.35 4.23 9.65
C VAL A 318 -7.42 3.01 10.56
N ALA A 319 -8.48 2.92 11.36
CA ALA A 319 -8.82 1.78 12.23
C ALA A 319 -7.70 1.31 13.18
N SER A 320 -6.66 2.13 13.39
CA SER A 320 -5.60 1.86 14.36
C SER A 320 -6.11 2.24 15.75
N GLN A 321 -5.70 1.53 16.80
CA GLN A 321 -6.04 1.89 18.18
C GLN A 321 -5.25 3.14 18.60
N ILE A 322 -5.62 4.31 18.08
CA ILE A 322 -4.94 5.60 18.33
C ILE A 322 -5.54 6.31 19.57
N SER A 323 -6.28 5.61 20.44
CA SER A 323 -6.97 6.27 21.56
C SER A 323 -5.97 7.02 22.46
N GLY A 324 -6.01 8.36 22.40
CA GLY A 324 -5.18 9.25 23.23
C GLY A 324 -3.84 9.67 22.60
N HIS A 325 -3.66 9.50 21.29
CA HIS A 325 -2.34 9.60 20.64
C HIS A 325 -2.31 10.49 19.39
N LEU A 326 -3.45 10.97 18.89
CA LEU A 326 -3.49 11.86 17.73
C LEU A 326 -2.78 13.19 17.98
N GLU A 327 -2.66 13.63 19.22
CA GLU A 327 -2.05 14.92 19.55
C GLU A 327 -0.57 14.98 19.19
N ASP A 328 0.18 13.91 19.49
CA ASP A 328 1.61 13.82 19.19
C ASP A 328 1.85 13.74 17.70
N ILE A 329 1.05 12.92 16.99
CA ILE A 329 1.12 12.79 15.52
C ILE A 329 0.80 14.13 14.87
N THR A 330 -0.27 14.79 15.28
CA THR A 330 -0.67 16.08 14.70
C THR A 330 0.36 17.17 15.00
N ARG A 331 0.95 17.16 16.20
CA ARG A 331 2.07 18.05 16.57
C ARG A 331 3.27 17.81 15.66
N LEU A 332 3.66 16.54 15.50
CA LEU A 332 4.74 16.12 14.61
C LEU A 332 4.49 16.59 13.16
N LEU A 333 3.29 16.36 12.62
CA LEU A 333 2.94 16.78 11.26
C LEU A 333 3.02 18.30 11.09
N ALA A 334 2.49 19.05 12.06
CA ALA A 334 2.47 20.50 12.03
C ALA A 334 3.87 21.12 12.19
N ASP A 335 4.75 20.48 12.95
CA ASP A 335 6.08 21.01 13.25
C ASP A 335 7.13 20.57 12.20
N GLU A 336 7.02 19.36 11.65
CA GLU A 336 8.05 18.78 10.76
C GLU A 336 7.60 18.64 9.29
N PHE A 337 6.29 18.58 9.00
CA PHE A 337 5.76 18.27 7.65
C PHE A 337 4.77 19.31 7.11
N ALA A 338 4.64 20.46 7.75
CA ALA A 338 3.72 21.53 7.39
C ALA A 338 3.80 22.00 5.92
N ASP A 339 5.02 22.05 5.37
CA ASP A 339 5.28 22.54 4.02
C ASP A 339 5.31 21.40 2.97
N SER A 340 5.08 20.14 3.36
CA SER A 340 5.11 19.01 2.43
C SER A 340 3.88 18.13 2.41
N LEU A 341 3.07 18.12 3.48
CA LEU A 341 1.89 17.26 3.59
C LEU A 341 0.75 17.83 2.75
N GLU A 342 0.34 17.06 1.74
CA GLU A 342 -0.69 17.40 0.75
C GLU A 342 -2.03 16.74 1.10
N ASP A 343 -1.99 15.55 1.69
CA ASP A 343 -3.18 14.73 1.97
C ASP A 343 -3.05 14.02 3.33
N CYS A 344 -4.09 14.13 4.16
CA CYS A 344 -4.10 13.54 5.49
C CYS A 344 -5.46 12.89 5.77
N ILE A 345 -5.43 11.57 5.97
CA ILE A 345 -6.59 10.76 6.33
C ILE A 345 -6.38 10.30 7.76
N MET A 346 -7.16 10.85 8.69
CA MET A 346 -7.05 10.51 10.10
C MET A 346 -8.44 10.31 10.70
N ARG A 347 -8.59 9.22 11.47
CA ARG A 347 -9.77 9.01 12.32
C ARG A 347 -9.67 9.87 13.57
N LEU A 348 -10.57 10.84 13.72
CA LEU A 348 -10.66 11.74 14.89
C LEU A 348 -11.75 11.21 15.82
N SER A 349 -11.44 10.24 16.67
CA SER A 349 -12.46 9.63 17.54
C SER A 349 -12.94 10.58 18.65
N SER A 350 -14.25 10.67 18.85
CA SER A 350 -14.88 11.50 19.90
C SER A 350 -14.59 11.04 21.34
N THR A 351 -13.98 9.86 21.53
CA THR A 351 -13.61 9.35 22.86
C THR A 351 -12.27 9.91 23.36
N GLU A 352 -11.56 10.69 22.55
CA GLU A 352 -10.32 11.32 22.98
C GLU A 352 -10.58 12.42 24.01
N THR A 353 -9.79 12.43 25.08
CA THR A 353 -9.95 13.30 26.25
C THR A 353 -9.48 14.73 26.02
N LEU A 354 -8.86 15.02 24.88
CA LEU A 354 -8.38 16.35 24.54
C LEU A 354 -9.45 17.14 23.78
N PRO A 355 -9.59 18.44 24.09
CA PRO A 355 -10.59 19.24 23.41
C PRO A 355 -10.18 19.44 21.95
N PHE A 356 -11.08 19.02 21.06
CA PHE A 356 -10.92 19.00 19.60
C PHE A 356 -10.28 20.27 19.01
N HIS A 357 -10.55 21.44 19.57
CA HIS A 357 -9.99 22.70 19.10
C HIS A 357 -8.46 22.76 19.12
N ASP A 358 -7.79 22.15 20.12
CA ASP A 358 -6.33 22.16 20.22
C ASP A 358 -5.68 21.25 19.18
N LEU A 359 -6.35 20.14 18.85
CA LEU A 359 -5.91 19.23 17.80
C LEU A 359 -6.03 19.92 16.44
N VAL A 360 -7.18 20.52 16.15
CA VAL A 360 -7.43 21.06 14.80
C VAL A 360 -6.76 22.41 14.57
N ALA A 361 -6.50 23.21 15.61
CA ALA A 361 -5.69 24.43 15.49
C ALA A 361 -4.30 24.16 14.89
N LYS A 362 -3.75 22.94 15.05
CA LYS A 362 -2.47 22.55 14.46
C LYS A 362 -2.56 22.30 12.95
N PHE A 363 -3.73 21.91 12.42
CA PHE A 363 -3.92 21.74 10.96
C PHE A 363 -3.80 23.06 10.20
N SER A 364 -4.12 24.21 10.83
CA SER A 364 -3.91 25.53 10.23
C SER A 364 -2.44 25.80 9.84
N LYS A 365 -1.49 25.08 10.46
CA LYS A 365 -0.06 25.15 10.12
C LYS A 365 0.31 24.32 8.88
N LEU A 366 -0.54 23.40 8.43
CA LEU A 366 -0.29 22.54 7.27
C LEU A 366 -0.61 23.28 5.97
N ARG A 367 0.34 24.08 5.50
CA ARG A 367 0.15 25.05 4.41
C ARG A 367 -0.11 24.44 3.03
N GLN A 368 0.27 23.18 2.85
CA GLN A 368 0.09 22.45 1.59
C GLN A 368 -1.09 21.46 1.63
N LEU A 369 -1.80 21.35 2.76
CA LEU A 369 -2.87 20.38 2.91
C LEU A 369 -4.04 20.75 1.99
N ALA A 370 -4.26 19.93 0.97
CA ALA A 370 -5.33 20.10 -0.02
C ALA A 370 -6.51 19.18 0.28
N HIS A 371 -6.27 18.00 0.87
CA HIS A 371 -7.31 17.02 1.15
C HIS A 371 -7.26 16.59 2.62
N ILE A 372 -8.41 16.58 3.27
CA ILE A 372 -8.56 16.05 4.63
C ILE A 372 -9.79 15.15 4.74
N THR A 373 -9.58 13.96 5.28
CA THR A 373 -10.68 13.07 5.67
C THR A 373 -10.72 12.99 7.17
N MET A 374 -11.86 13.38 7.74
CA MET A 374 -12.15 13.35 9.16
C MET A 374 -13.21 12.28 9.44
N GLU A 375 -12.82 11.26 10.19
CA GLU A 375 -13.77 10.29 10.71
C GLU A 375 -14.17 10.63 12.16
N ASP A 376 -15.40 10.32 12.59
CA ASP A 376 -15.86 10.46 13.98
C ASP A 376 -15.86 11.87 14.60
N LEU A 377 -15.88 12.92 13.77
CA LEU A 377 -15.77 14.32 14.21
C LEU A 377 -16.72 14.67 15.39
N PRO A 378 -16.21 14.98 16.60
CA PRO A 378 -17.05 15.45 17.68
C PRO A 378 -17.46 16.90 17.41
N LEU A 379 -18.74 17.11 17.12
CA LEU A 379 -19.30 18.42 16.79
C LEU A 379 -19.81 19.21 18.01
N VAL A 380 -19.68 18.64 19.19
CA VAL A 380 -20.07 19.28 20.43
C VAL A 380 -19.02 18.90 21.45
N ASP A 381 -18.61 19.85 22.28
CA ASP A 381 -17.82 19.49 23.45
C ASP A 381 -18.70 18.56 24.31
N PRO A 382 -18.32 17.28 24.50
CA PRO A 382 -19.13 16.36 25.30
C PRO A 382 -19.26 16.84 26.76
N THR A 383 -18.40 17.76 27.19
CA THR A 383 -18.42 18.39 28.52
C THR A 383 -19.21 19.70 28.58
N ASP A 384 -19.49 20.35 27.45
CA ASP A 384 -20.29 21.57 27.34
C ASP A 384 -21.18 21.54 26.08
N PRO A 385 -22.40 20.97 26.17
CA PRO A 385 -23.30 20.84 25.03
C PRO A 385 -23.82 22.16 24.47
N ASP A 386 -23.67 23.26 25.22
CA ASP A 386 -24.06 24.61 24.81
C ASP A 386 -22.89 25.40 24.20
N SER A 387 -21.68 24.83 24.19
CA SER A 387 -20.51 25.39 23.51
C SER A 387 -20.75 25.42 22.00
N GLU A 388 -20.96 26.62 21.45
CA GLU A 388 -21.02 26.81 20.01
C GLU A 388 -19.70 26.36 19.38
N LEU A 389 -19.78 25.47 18.40
CA LEU A 389 -18.66 25.14 17.53
C LEU A 389 -18.03 26.43 17.02
N ARG A 390 -16.76 26.68 17.36
CA ARG A 390 -16.02 27.69 16.60
C ARG A 390 -16.04 27.28 15.12
N PRO A 391 -16.11 28.25 14.18
CA PRO A 391 -16.19 27.94 12.77
C PRO A 391 -15.07 26.99 12.33
N LEU A 392 -15.39 25.91 11.62
CA LEU A 392 -14.38 24.96 11.09
C LEU A 392 -13.26 25.67 10.32
N ALA A 393 -13.61 26.79 9.66
CA ALA A 393 -12.68 27.64 8.92
C ALA A 393 -11.60 28.32 9.79
N GLU A 394 -11.75 28.37 11.12
CA GLU A 394 -10.69 28.84 12.02
C GLU A 394 -9.58 27.80 12.23
N TYR A 395 -9.90 26.52 12.00
CA TYR A 395 -9.00 25.42 12.31
C TYR A 395 -8.41 24.76 11.06
N LEU A 396 -9.09 24.87 9.93
CA LEU A 396 -8.62 24.30 8.67
C LEU A 396 -7.63 25.23 7.96
N PRO A 397 -6.62 24.66 7.26
CA PRO A 397 -5.71 25.46 6.45
C PRO A 397 -6.46 26.09 5.27
N THR A 398 -6.00 27.28 4.87
CA THR A 398 -6.61 28.04 3.75
C THR A 398 -6.40 27.38 2.39
N SER A 399 -5.48 26.41 2.30
CA SER A 399 -5.17 25.60 1.11
C SER A 399 -6.16 24.47 0.85
N ILE A 400 -7.11 24.20 1.77
CA ILE A 400 -7.98 23.04 1.67
C ILE A 400 -8.86 23.10 0.41
N GLU A 401 -8.81 22.04 -0.40
CA GLU A 401 -9.59 21.89 -1.64
C GLU A 401 -10.76 20.92 -1.46
N SER A 402 -10.58 19.85 -0.68
CA SER A 402 -11.64 18.89 -0.37
C SER A 402 -11.63 18.47 1.10
N ILE A 403 -12.83 18.31 1.68
CA ILE A 403 -13.04 17.77 3.02
C ILE A 403 -14.06 16.64 3.01
N HIS A 404 -13.68 15.50 3.58
CA HIS A 404 -14.52 14.30 3.65
C HIS A 404 -14.86 14.01 5.11
N PHE A 405 -16.14 13.87 5.42
CA PHE A 405 -16.62 13.48 6.75
C PHE A 405 -17.15 12.04 6.68
N THR A 406 -16.46 11.10 7.31
CA THR A 406 -16.87 9.69 7.38
C THR A 406 -17.40 9.34 8.76
N ASP A 407 -18.53 8.62 8.78
CA ASP A 407 -19.13 8.00 9.97
C ASP A 407 -19.22 8.84 11.27
N SER A 408 -19.34 10.17 11.18
CA SER A 408 -19.45 10.99 12.40
C SER A 408 -20.73 10.61 13.17
N PRO A 409 -20.67 10.28 14.48
CA PRO A 409 -21.87 10.04 15.29
C PRO A 409 -22.84 11.22 15.25
N ALA A 410 -22.29 12.43 15.07
CA ALA A 410 -23.05 13.67 14.91
C ALA A 410 -23.87 13.73 13.60
N SER A 411 -23.74 12.74 12.73
CA SER A 411 -24.41 12.65 11.43
C SER A 411 -25.50 11.57 11.35
N HIS A 412 -25.50 10.60 12.27
CA HIS A 412 -26.46 9.48 12.26
C HIS A 412 -27.04 9.08 13.63
N ASP A 413 -26.34 9.34 14.75
CA ASP A 413 -26.81 9.08 16.13
C ASP A 413 -27.06 10.38 16.92
N SER A 414 -27.21 11.48 16.20
CA SER A 414 -27.27 12.84 16.75
C SER A 414 -28.69 13.35 16.96
N THR A 415 -28.86 14.34 17.83
CA THR A 415 -30.10 15.12 17.89
C THR A 415 -30.27 15.99 16.64
N ALA A 416 -31.50 16.40 16.32
CA ALA A 416 -31.73 17.33 15.21
C ALA A 416 -30.89 18.62 15.31
N ALA A 417 -30.70 19.13 16.53
CA ALA A 417 -29.86 20.31 16.78
C ALA A 417 -28.40 20.09 16.37
N GLN A 418 -27.83 18.92 16.67
CA GLN A 418 -26.46 18.56 16.30
C GLN A 418 -26.30 18.40 14.79
N ALA A 419 -27.25 17.73 14.12
CA ALA A 419 -27.24 17.62 12.66
C ALA A 419 -27.34 19.00 11.98
N PHE A 420 -28.17 19.90 12.50
CA PHE A 420 -28.25 21.28 12.01
C PHE A 420 -26.97 22.08 12.27
N ALA A 421 -26.36 21.94 13.45
CA ALA A 421 -25.09 22.57 13.77
C ALA A 421 -23.98 22.08 12.83
N PHE A 422 -23.95 20.79 12.51
CA PHE A 422 -23.02 20.22 11.55
C PHE A 422 -23.12 20.86 10.17
N VAL A 423 -24.32 20.80 9.58
CA VAL A 423 -24.53 21.33 8.23
C VAL A 423 -24.33 22.85 8.21
N ARG A 424 -24.64 23.55 9.32
CA ARG A 424 -24.31 24.96 9.47
C ARG A 424 -22.81 25.19 9.42
N ALA A 425 -22.03 24.44 10.20
CA ALA A 425 -20.57 24.57 10.23
C ALA A 425 -19.94 24.31 8.85
N ILE A 426 -20.43 23.31 8.10
CA ILE A 426 -20.00 23.07 6.72
C ILE A 426 -20.39 24.24 5.81
N SER A 427 -21.61 24.75 5.96
CA SER A 427 -22.07 25.91 5.17
C SER A 427 -21.23 27.14 5.45
N ASP A 428 -20.92 27.42 6.72
CA ASP A 428 -20.08 28.54 7.11
C ASP A 428 -18.68 28.39 6.53
N LEU A 429 -18.09 27.19 6.60
CA LEU A 429 -16.82 26.86 5.96
C LEU A 429 -16.85 27.12 4.44
N ALA A 430 -17.89 26.64 3.74
CA ALA A 430 -18.06 26.86 2.30
C ALA A 430 -18.26 28.34 1.92
N GLY A 431 -18.67 29.18 2.86
CA GLY A 431 -18.84 30.62 2.67
C GLY A 431 -17.65 31.47 3.15
N ASP A 432 -16.66 30.86 3.81
CA ASP A 432 -15.56 31.59 4.42
C ASP A 432 -14.55 32.05 3.37
N LYS A 433 -14.28 33.35 3.33
CA LYS A 433 -13.34 33.98 2.39
C LYS A 433 -11.89 33.53 2.60
N ARG A 434 -11.57 32.96 3.77
CA ARG A 434 -10.25 32.41 4.10
C ARG A 434 -9.99 31.08 3.42
N CYS A 435 -11.02 30.35 3.00
CA CYS A 435 -10.92 29.04 2.34
C CYS A 435 -11.34 29.13 0.85
N PRO A 436 -10.72 30.01 0.02
CA PRO A 436 -11.15 30.20 -1.36
C PRO A 436 -10.84 28.99 -2.25
N ALA A 437 -9.99 28.07 -1.78
CA ALA A 437 -9.60 26.86 -2.50
C ALA A 437 -10.63 25.72 -2.37
N LEU A 438 -11.56 25.80 -1.41
CA LEU A 438 -12.51 24.73 -1.14
C LEU A 438 -13.45 24.54 -2.33
N ARG A 439 -13.40 23.36 -2.93
CA ARG A 439 -14.17 22.99 -4.12
C ARG A 439 -15.12 21.84 -3.86
N GLU A 440 -14.85 21.04 -2.84
CA GLU A 440 -15.55 19.78 -2.62
C GLU A 440 -15.77 19.49 -1.13
N VAL A 441 -16.98 19.06 -0.80
CA VAL A 441 -17.34 18.54 0.52
C VAL A 441 -18.03 17.22 0.31
N CYS A 442 -17.54 16.19 0.97
CA CYS A 442 -18.17 14.88 0.97
C CYS A 442 -18.63 14.49 2.37
N VAL A 443 -19.86 13.97 2.47
CA VAL A 443 -20.47 13.56 3.73
C VAL A 443 -21.04 12.15 3.60
N TRP A 444 -20.40 11.20 4.29
CA TRP A 444 -20.71 9.77 4.23
C TRP A 444 -22.08 9.40 4.77
N ARG A 445 -22.68 10.24 5.62
CA ARG A 445 -24.03 10.01 6.12
C ARG A 445 -24.56 11.33 6.67
N VAL A 446 -25.80 11.69 6.36
CA VAL A 446 -26.54 12.75 7.07
C VAL A 446 -27.97 12.26 7.16
N VAL A 447 -28.35 11.55 8.23
CA VAL A 447 -29.70 10.98 8.27
C VAL A 447 -30.32 11.03 9.66
N LEU A 448 -31.30 11.92 9.79
CA LEU A 448 -32.44 11.80 10.71
C LEU A 448 -33.73 11.68 9.89
N ARG A 449 -33.96 10.51 9.28
CA ARG A 449 -35.15 10.25 8.44
C ARG A 449 -36.45 10.13 9.23
N ASN A 450 -36.37 9.96 10.55
CA ASN A 450 -37.54 9.77 11.39
C ASN A 450 -38.37 11.06 11.55
N ARG A 451 -37.89 12.19 11.00
CA ARG A 451 -38.51 13.51 11.07
C ARG A 451 -38.38 14.26 9.74
N GLN A 452 -39.45 14.25 8.95
CA GLN A 452 -39.52 14.87 7.62
C GLN A 452 -39.15 16.37 7.64
N ASP A 453 -39.58 17.09 8.69
CA ASP A 453 -39.28 18.51 8.91
C ASP A 453 -37.78 18.79 9.07
N VAL A 454 -37.08 17.91 9.79
CA VAL A 454 -35.63 17.99 9.98
C VAL A 454 -34.91 17.69 8.68
N TYR A 455 -35.35 16.65 7.96
CA TYR A 455 -34.77 16.27 6.67
C TYR A 455 -34.88 17.39 5.62
N GLU A 456 -36.05 18.00 5.47
CA GLU A 456 -36.27 19.11 4.54
C GLU A 456 -35.42 20.34 4.90
N GLY A 457 -35.29 20.63 6.20
CA GLY A 457 -34.41 21.68 6.70
C GLY A 457 -32.94 21.44 6.34
N LEU A 458 -32.44 20.23 6.56
CA LEU A 458 -31.07 19.85 6.23
C LEU A 458 -30.84 19.90 4.71
N GLN A 459 -31.76 19.37 3.90
CA GLN A 459 -31.67 19.46 2.44
C GLN A 459 -31.57 20.91 1.93
N LYS A 460 -32.39 21.81 2.51
CA LYS A 460 -32.34 23.24 2.14
C LYS A 460 -30.97 23.85 2.46
N MET A 461 -30.37 23.49 3.59
CA MET A 461 -29.04 23.97 3.98
C MET A 461 -27.95 23.38 3.09
N LEU A 462 -28.01 22.09 2.78
CA LEU A 462 -27.07 21.41 1.88
C LEU A 462 -27.09 22.04 0.47
N ARG A 463 -28.27 22.34 -0.10
CA ARG A 463 -28.38 23.06 -1.38
C ARG A 463 -27.82 24.49 -1.32
N ALA A 464 -27.91 25.14 -0.17
CA ALA A 464 -27.30 26.47 0.02
C ALA A 464 -25.76 26.42 0.00
N ILE A 465 -25.14 25.26 0.26
CA ILE A 465 -23.70 25.05 0.11
C ILE A 465 -23.32 25.02 -1.38
N GLU A 466 -24.08 24.30 -2.21
CA GLU A 466 -23.83 24.25 -3.66
C GLU A 466 -23.93 25.63 -4.31
N ALA A 467 -24.85 26.47 -3.84
CA ALA A 467 -24.99 27.85 -4.30
C ALA A 467 -23.74 28.72 -4.03
N LYS A 468 -22.85 28.29 -3.13
CA LYS A 468 -21.56 28.95 -2.85
C LYS A 468 -20.44 28.48 -3.79
N GLY A 469 -20.73 27.59 -4.74
CA GLY A 469 -19.76 27.09 -5.72
C GLY A 469 -18.96 25.87 -5.26
N VAL A 470 -19.32 25.27 -4.13
CA VAL A 470 -18.70 24.05 -3.59
C VAL A 470 -19.52 22.84 -4.03
N ARG A 471 -18.87 21.84 -4.63
CA ARG A 471 -19.50 20.56 -4.97
C ARG A 471 -19.78 19.79 -3.68
N LEU A 472 -21.01 19.34 -3.52
CA LEU A 472 -21.43 18.60 -2.36
C LEU A 472 -21.78 17.17 -2.76
N HIS A 473 -21.20 16.20 -2.06
CA HIS A 473 -21.47 14.78 -2.24
C HIS A 473 -22.02 14.22 -0.94
N VAL A 474 -23.27 13.76 -0.96
CA VAL A 474 -23.90 13.15 0.22
C VAL A 474 -24.30 11.72 -0.13
N LEU A 475 -23.95 10.76 0.72
CA LEU A 475 -24.41 9.38 0.55
C LEU A 475 -25.94 9.30 0.71
N SER A 476 -26.62 8.83 -0.34
CA SER A 476 -28.04 8.47 -0.25
C SER A 476 -28.20 7.13 0.44
N ALA A 477 -29.04 7.08 1.48
CA ALA A 477 -29.45 5.82 2.11
C ALA A 477 -30.43 4.99 1.24
N GLU A 478 -30.92 5.51 0.10
CA GLU A 478 -31.88 4.80 -0.78
C GLU A 478 -31.33 4.53 -2.18
N ARG A 479 -31.44 3.27 -2.62
CA ARG A 479 -31.49 2.92 -4.04
C ARG A 479 -32.83 3.40 -4.60
N GLY A 480 -32.82 4.38 -5.52
CA GLY A 480 -33.93 4.49 -6.50
C GLY A 480 -34.67 5.81 -6.66
N LYS A 481 -34.11 6.97 -6.30
CA LYS A 481 -34.62 8.26 -6.83
C LYS A 481 -33.50 9.00 -7.56
N GLU A 482 -33.44 8.83 -8.88
CA GLU A 482 -32.41 9.35 -9.79
C GLU A 482 -32.41 10.88 -9.95
N ASP A 483 -33.40 11.60 -9.40
CA ASP A 483 -33.59 13.03 -9.67
C ASP A 483 -32.85 14.00 -8.74
N GLU A 484 -32.10 13.53 -7.74
CA GLU A 484 -31.41 14.43 -6.80
C GLU A 484 -29.88 14.44 -7.01
N ARG A 485 -29.39 15.38 -7.83
CA ARG A 485 -27.97 15.51 -8.26
C ARG A 485 -26.90 15.55 -7.13
N ALA A 486 -27.25 15.93 -5.91
CA ALA A 486 -26.32 15.99 -4.77
C ALA A 486 -26.14 14.65 -4.04
N TRP A 487 -27.02 13.68 -4.34
CA TRP A 487 -27.10 12.41 -3.64
C TRP A 487 -26.50 11.32 -4.50
N LEU A 488 -25.37 10.78 -4.06
CA LEU A 488 -24.76 9.64 -4.72
C LEU A 488 -25.41 8.36 -4.23
N ASP A 489 -25.64 7.43 -5.15
CA ASP A 489 -25.89 6.06 -4.74
C ASP A 489 -24.67 5.50 -4.00
N ARG A 490 -24.90 4.47 -3.20
CA ARG A 490 -23.86 3.88 -2.36
C ARG A 490 -22.62 3.45 -3.12
N ALA A 491 -22.74 2.86 -4.31
CA ALA A 491 -21.60 2.39 -5.07
C ALA A 491 -20.81 3.54 -5.69
N SER A 492 -21.48 4.59 -6.18
CA SER A 492 -20.85 5.81 -6.67
C SER A 492 -20.16 6.59 -5.54
N HIS A 493 -20.78 6.65 -4.37
CA HIS A 493 -20.20 7.27 -3.18
C HIS A 493 -18.99 6.50 -2.69
N GLU A 494 -19.13 5.18 -2.45
CA GLU A 494 -18.02 4.27 -2.13
C GLU A 494 -16.89 4.39 -3.15
N ALA A 495 -17.16 4.54 -4.46
CA ALA A 495 -16.13 4.77 -5.47
C ALA A 495 -15.27 6.02 -5.23
N MET A 496 -15.85 7.10 -4.71
CA MET A 496 -15.07 8.29 -4.35
C MET A 496 -14.19 8.06 -3.13
N HIS A 497 -14.62 7.15 -2.24
CA HIS A 497 -13.90 6.79 -1.03
C HIS A 497 -13.08 5.50 -1.16
N ARG A 498 -13.05 4.83 -2.32
CA ARG A 498 -12.35 3.54 -2.50
C ARG A 498 -10.85 3.63 -2.23
N GLY A 499 -10.25 4.81 -2.35
CA GLY A 499 -8.87 5.08 -1.90
C GLY A 499 -8.73 5.25 -0.38
N TYR A 500 -9.81 5.58 0.31
CA TYR A 500 -9.89 5.95 1.72
C TYR A 500 -10.35 4.76 2.60
N GLU A 501 -11.38 4.01 2.20
CA GLU A 501 -12.03 2.97 3.02
C GLU A 501 -11.13 1.78 3.37
N ASN A 502 -10.21 1.43 2.47
CA ASN A 502 -9.30 0.30 2.69
C ASN A 502 -7.99 0.72 3.38
N GLY A 503 -7.80 2.02 3.65
CA GLY A 503 -6.55 2.56 4.19
C GLY A 503 -5.32 2.28 3.31
N ARG A 504 -5.53 2.06 2.00
CA ARG A 504 -4.49 1.62 1.06
C ARG A 504 -4.11 2.72 0.10
N LEU A 505 -2.81 3.00 0.06
CA LEU A 505 -2.22 3.86 -0.95
C LEU A 505 -1.99 3.15 -2.29
N THR A 506 -2.10 1.82 -2.30
CA THR A 506 -1.94 1.01 -3.50
C THR A 506 -3.01 -0.06 -3.61
N ALA A 507 -3.61 -0.19 -4.79
CA ALA A 507 -4.47 -1.32 -5.11
C ALA A 507 -3.66 -2.64 -5.03
N VAL A 508 -4.27 -3.66 -4.44
CA VAL A 508 -3.83 -5.06 -4.56
C VAL A 508 -4.59 -5.64 -5.73
N GLU A 509 -3.86 -6.22 -6.69
CA GLU A 509 -4.43 -6.75 -7.94
C GLU A 509 -4.41 -8.27 -7.89
N SER A 510 -4.71 -8.83 -6.72
CA SER A 510 -4.62 -10.25 -6.41
C SER A 510 -5.59 -11.14 -7.19
N ASP A 511 -6.54 -10.53 -7.90
CA ASP A 511 -7.44 -11.25 -8.80
C ASP A 511 -6.86 -11.24 -10.23
N PRO A 512 -6.31 -12.37 -10.72
CA PRO A 512 -5.76 -12.46 -12.06
C PRO A 512 -6.82 -12.34 -13.17
N ARG A 513 -8.12 -12.38 -12.83
CA ARG A 513 -9.22 -12.24 -13.81
C ARG A 513 -9.29 -10.81 -14.35
N PRO A 514 -9.79 -10.60 -15.59
CA PRO A 514 -10.10 -9.29 -16.13
C PRO A 514 -10.99 -8.50 -15.17
N TRP A 515 -10.77 -7.19 -15.06
CA TRP A 515 -11.49 -6.32 -14.09
C TRP A 515 -13.03 -6.46 -14.14
N GLN A 516 -13.59 -6.74 -15.32
CA GLN A 516 -15.02 -6.94 -15.56
C GLN A 516 -15.60 -8.21 -14.92
N GLU A 517 -14.74 -9.15 -14.53
CA GLU A 517 -15.08 -10.45 -13.94
C GLU A 517 -14.84 -10.48 -12.43
N ARG A 518 -14.24 -9.42 -11.85
CA ARG A 518 -13.88 -9.36 -10.42
C ARG A 518 -15.08 -9.05 -9.50
N ASP A 519 -16.13 -8.44 -10.03
CA ASP A 519 -17.29 -7.93 -9.29
C ASP A 519 -18.61 -8.71 -9.57
N ARG A 520 -18.52 -9.93 -10.14
CA ARG A 520 -19.71 -10.75 -10.48
C ARG A 520 -20.10 -11.74 -9.39
#